data_AF-A0A7X7I5T5-F1
#
_entry.id   AF-A0A7X7I5T5-F1
#
_cell.length_a   1.000
_cell.length_b   1.000
_cell.length_c   1.000
_cell.angle_alpha   90.00
_cell.angle_beta   90.00
_cell.angle_gamma   90.00
#
_symmetry.space_group_name_H-M   'P 1'
#
loop_
_entity.id
_entity.type
_entity.pdbx_description
1 polymer ?
#
loop_
_entity_poly.entity_id
_entity_poly.type
_entity_poly.pdbx_seq_one_letter_code
_entity_poly.pdbx_strand_id
1 'polypeptide(L)'
;LETKAEYRMLKTLGADVIGMSTVPEVIAAVHVGLQVLGLSVVTDSCLPDALEPTDLKKIIAVADKAEPVLVKLIQKVLESL
;
A
#
# COMPACT_ATOMS: atom_id res chain seq x y z
N LEU A 1 -11.90 0.12 4.09
CA LEU A 1 -11.97 1.18 5.12
C LEU A 1 -12.18 2.49 4.38
N GLU A 2 -12.22 3.66 5.02
CA GLU A 2 -12.69 4.92 4.39
C GLU A 2 -14.11 4.84 3.76
N THR A 3 -14.76 5.98 3.68
CA THR A 3 -16.09 6.13 3.09
C THR A 3 -15.99 6.25 1.57
N LYS A 4 -17.10 5.96 0.88
CA LYS A 4 -17.20 6.19 -0.57
C LYS A 4 -16.88 7.64 -0.95
N ALA A 5 -17.24 8.60 -0.10
CA ALA A 5 -16.95 10.01 -0.32
C ALA A 5 -15.44 10.28 -0.21
N GLU A 6 -14.77 9.75 0.81
CA GLU A 6 -13.33 9.86 1.00
C GLU A 6 -12.56 9.20 -0.14
N TYR A 7 -12.98 8.04 -0.64
CA TYR A 7 -12.32 7.43 -1.80
C TYR A 7 -12.45 8.26 -3.08
N ARG A 8 -13.62 8.87 -3.34
CA ARG A 8 -13.77 9.79 -4.47
C ARG A 8 -12.89 11.03 -4.29
N MET A 9 -12.82 11.57 -3.08
CA MET A 9 -11.94 12.69 -2.75
C MET A 9 -10.48 12.30 -3.02
N LEU A 10 -9.99 11.21 -2.46
CA LEU A 10 -8.61 10.73 -2.61
C LEU A 10 -8.24 10.47 -4.08
N LYS A 11 -9.14 9.84 -4.84
CA LYS A 11 -8.98 9.65 -6.28
C LYS A 11 -8.89 10.99 -7.02
N THR A 12 -9.72 11.96 -6.65
CA THR A 12 -9.67 13.32 -7.22
C THR A 12 -8.37 14.04 -6.86
N LEU A 13 -7.83 13.78 -5.67
CA LEU A 13 -6.53 14.28 -5.22
C LEU A 13 -5.33 13.54 -5.87
N GLY A 14 -5.59 12.49 -6.66
CA GLY A 14 -4.56 11.76 -7.41
C GLY A 14 -3.94 10.57 -6.66
N ALA A 15 -4.58 10.05 -5.60
CA ALA A 15 -4.11 8.85 -4.93
C ALA A 15 -4.52 7.57 -5.71
N ASP A 16 -3.53 6.73 -6.03
CA ASP A 16 -3.75 5.40 -6.62
C ASP A 16 -3.94 4.31 -5.56
N VAL A 17 -3.33 4.49 -4.38
CA VAL A 17 -3.41 3.58 -3.23
C VAL A 17 -3.58 4.38 -1.94
N ILE A 18 -4.19 3.77 -0.92
CA ILE A 18 -4.29 4.32 0.44
C ILE A 18 -3.75 3.32 1.46
N GLY A 19 -3.13 3.85 2.50
CA GLY A 19 -2.69 3.09 3.66
C GLY A 19 -2.62 3.99 4.90
N MET A 20 -2.40 3.38 6.06
CA MET A 20 -2.39 4.06 7.36
C MET A 20 -0.98 4.18 7.96
N SER A 21 0.06 4.10 7.13
CA SER A 21 1.47 4.09 7.55
C SER A 21 2.39 4.66 6.46
N THR A 22 3.70 4.41 6.55
CA THR A 22 4.74 4.68 5.55
C THR A 22 5.11 6.16 5.38
N VAL A 23 4.15 7.07 5.35
CA VAL A 23 4.43 8.51 5.20
C VAL A 23 5.34 9.06 6.31
N PRO A 24 5.08 8.81 7.61
CA PRO A 24 5.96 9.30 8.68
C PRO A 24 7.39 8.77 8.58
N GLU A 25 7.56 7.49 8.26
CA GLU A 25 8.84 6.82 8.14
C GLU A 25 9.65 7.36 6.96
N VAL A 26 9.01 7.59 5.81
CA VAL A 26 9.65 8.18 4.62
C VAL A 26 10.11 9.61 4.91
N ILE A 27 9.29 10.43 5.58
CA ILE A 27 9.66 11.80 5.96
C ILE A 27 10.91 11.78 6.85
N ALA A 28 10.94 10.90 7.85
CA ALA A 28 12.09 10.76 8.75
C ALA A 28 13.35 10.30 8.00
N ALA A 29 13.24 9.31 7.11
CA ALA A 29 14.35 8.80 6.32
C ALA A 29 14.95 9.87 5.38
N VAL A 30 14.08 10.63 4.69
CA VAL A 30 14.50 11.75 3.84
C VAL A 30 15.17 12.85 4.66
N HIS A 31 14.66 13.15 5.85
CA HIS A 31 15.25 14.17 6.74
C HIS A 31 16.71 13.86 7.09
N VAL A 32 17.07 12.59 7.25
CA VAL A 32 18.45 12.15 7.54
C VAL A 32 19.25 11.78 6.28
N GLY A 33 18.74 12.08 5.08
CA GLY A 33 19.45 11.89 3.82
C GLY A 33 19.48 10.46 3.27
N LEU A 34 18.56 9.59 3.70
CA LEU A 34 18.47 8.22 3.19
C LEU A 34 17.68 8.15 1.87
N GLN A 35 18.12 7.28 0.97
CA GLN A 35 17.33 6.87 -0.19
C GLN A 35 16.28 5.83 0.24
N VAL A 36 15.06 5.94 -0.29
CA VAL A 36 13.94 5.07 0.09
C VAL A 36 13.29 4.46 -1.15
N LEU A 37 13.06 3.14 -1.10
CA LEU A 37 12.21 2.40 -2.03
C LEU A 37 10.93 2.00 -1.28
N GLY A 38 9.77 2.50 -1.74
CA GLY A 38 8.46 2.14 -1.19
C GLY A 38 7.77 1.06 -2.02
N LEU A 39 7.19 0.06 -1.36
CA LEU A 39 6.40 -1.00 -1.99
C LEU A 39 5.07 -1.16 -1.23
N SER A 40 3.96 -1.25 -1.95
CA SER A 40 2.64 -1.48 -1.37
C SER A 40 1.98 -2.71 -1.99
N VAL A 41 1.40 -3.56 -1.15
CA VAL A 41 0.58 -4.69 -1.59
C VAL A 41 -0.88 -4.26 -1.56
N VAL A 42 -1.55 -4.28 -2.71
CA VAL A 42 -2.98 -3.98 -2.81
C VAL A 42 -3.77 -5.18 -2.29
N THR A 43 -4.35 -5.05 -1.10
CA THR A 43 -5.05 -6.15 -0.41
C THR A 43 -6.57 -6.10 -0.56
N ASP A 44 -7.11 -4.96 -0.95
CA ASP A 44 -8.53 -4.74 -1.22
C ASP A 44 -8.74 -3.77 -2.40
N SER A 45 -9.93 -3.82 -3.01
CA SER A 45 -10.31 -2.94 -4.12
C SER A 45 -11.25 -1.85 -3.64
N CYS A 46 -10.73 -0.62 -3.55
CA CYS A 46 -11.42 0.54 -3.00
C CYS A 46 -12.32 1.27 -4.02
N LEU A 47 -13.18 0.54 -4.75
CA LEU A 47 -14.05 1.12 -5.77
C LEU A 47 -15.26 1.83 -5.13
N PRO A 48 -15.41 3.16 -5.21
CA PRO A 48 -16.48 3.87 -4.49
C PRO A 48 -17.90 3.43 -4.90
N ASP A 49 -18.07 3.08 -6.17
CA ASP A 49 -19.36 2.70 -6.75
C ASP A 49 -19.69 1.21 -6.58
N ALA A 50 -18.71 0.39 -6.17
CA ALA A 50 -18.84 -1.04 -5.93
C ALA A 50 -18.20 -1.46 -4.59
N LEU A 51 -18.31 -0.60 -3.57
CA LEU A 51 -17.63 -0.81 -2.30
C LEU A 51 -18.34 -1.89 -1.48
N GLU A 52 -17.60 -2.95 -1.16
CA GLU A 52 -18.00 -3.98 -0.22
C GLU A 52 -17.48 -3.68 1.20
N PRO A 53 -18.14 -4.18 2.26
CA PRO A 53 -17.62 -4.12 3.61
C PRO A 53 -16.23 -4.75 3.70
N THR A 54 -15.32 -4.09 4.40
CA THR A 54 -13.96 -4.59 4.59
C THR A 54 -13.93 -5.79 5.53
N ASP A 55 -13.20 -6.82 5.13
CA ASP A 55 -12.96 -8.02 5.94
C ASP A 55 -11.46 -8.21 6.17
N LEU A 56 -11.04 -8.04 7.42
CA LEU A 56 -9.64 -8.15 7.82
C LEU A 56 -9.04 -9.52 7.49
N LYS A 57 -9.83 -10.60 7.59
CA LYS A 57 -9.33 -11.95 7.27
C LYS A 57 -9.00 -12.09 5.79
N LYS A 58 -9.81 -11.47 4.92
CA LYS A 58 -9.53 -11.44 3.47
C LYS A 58 -8.28 -10.63 3.16
N ILE A 59 -8.12 -9.46 3.81
CA ILE A 59 -6.94 -8.61 3.67
C ILE A 59 -5.67 -9.40 3.99
N ILE A 60 -5.63 -10.05 5.16
CA ILE A 60 -4.48 -10.86 5.60
C ILE A 60 -4.24 -12.00 4.60
N ALA A 61 -5.29 -12.72 4.19
CA ALA A 61 -5.15 -13.82 3.24
C ALA A 61 -4.62 -13.38 1.85
N VAL A 62 -4.91 -12.15 1.41
CA VAL A 62 -4.33 -11.60 0.18
C VAL A 62 -2.88 -11.20 0.40
N ALA A 63 -2.55 -10.60 1.55
CA ALA A 63 -1.17 -10.27 1.91
C ALA A 63 -0.28 -11.51 1.97
N ASP A 64 -0.73 -12.58 2.63
CA ASP A 64 -0.02 -13.85 2.75
C ASP A 64 0.24 -14.48 1.36
N LYS A 65 -0.69 -14.33 0.42
CA LYS A 65 -0.51 -14.80 -0.97
C LYS A 65 0.51 -13.98 -1.74
N ALA A 66 0.63 -12.69 -1.43
CA ALA A 66 1.59 -11.79 -2.08
C ALA A 66 3.00 -11.91 -1.48
N GLU A 67 3.12 -12.37 -0.24
CA GLU A 67 4.39 -12.48 0.49
C GLU A 67 5.51 -13.16 -0.32
N PRO A 68 5.32 -14.35 -0.93
CA PRO A 68 6.41 -15.02 -1.64
C PRO A 68 6.93 -14.21 -2.84
N VAL A 69 6.04 -13.46 -3.50
CA VAL A 69 6.38 -12.59 -4.63
C VAL A 69 7.17 -11.38 -4.14
N LEU A 70 6.72 -10.77 -3.05
CA LEU A 70 7.39 -9.62 -2.44
C LEU A 70 8.79 -9.98 -1.94
N VAL A 71 8.94 -11.12 -1.27
CA VAL A 71 10.25 -11.64 -0.82
C VAL A 71 11.20 -11.80 -2.00
N LYS A 72 10.73 -12.46 -3.07
CA LYS A 72 11.55 -12.66 -4.28
C LYS A 72 11.94 -11.34 -4.94
N LEU A 73 11.01 -10.37 -4.98
CA LEU A 73 11.28 -9.04 -5.53
C LEU A 73 12.34 -8.32 -4.72
N ILE A 74 12.21 -8.27 -3.39
CA ILE A 74 13.16 -7.62 -2.50
C ILE A 74 14.55 -8.26 -2.64
N GLN A 75 14.64 -9.59 -2.65
CA GLN A 75 15.90 -10.30 -2.87
C GLN A 75 16.57 -9.88 -4.18
N LYS A 76 15.79 -9.81 -5.28
CA LYS A 76 16.32 -9.42 -6.60
C LYS A 76 16.73 -7.95 -6.68
N VAL A 77 16.04 -7.06 -5.96
CA VAL A 77 16.43 -5.65 -5.85
C VAL A 77 17.73 -5.53 -5.05
N LEU A 78 17.86 -6.25 -3.93
CA LEU A 78 19.09 -6.21 -3.13
C LEU A 78 20.32 -6.77 -3.88
N GLU A 79 20.12 -7.77 -4.75
CA GLU A 79 21.19 -8.29 -5.62
C GLU A 79 21.64 -7.29 -6.70
N SER A 80 20.84 -6.27 -7.04
CA SER A 80 21.12 -5.31 -8.11
C SER A 80 21.57 -3.92 -7.63
N LEU A 81 21.65 -3.72 -6.32
CA LEU A 81 22.21 -2.54 -5.67
C LEU A 81 23.70 -2.72 -5.38
#